data_AF-A0A934F1Z0-F1
#
_entry.id   AF-A0A934F1Z0-F1
#
_cell.length_a   1.000
_cell.length_b   1.000
_cell.length_c   1.000
_cell.angle_alpha   90.00
_cell.angle_beta   90.00
_cell.angle_gamma   90.00
#
_symmetry.space_group_name_H-M   'P 1'
#
loop_
_entity.id
_entity.type
_entity.pdbx_description
1 polymer ?
#
loop_
_entity_poly.entity_id
_entity_poly.type
_entity_poly.pdbx_seq_one_letter_code
_entity_poly.pdbx_strand_id
1 'polypeptide(L)'
;MKRETSDIEWSLPRQCKAVVVHDDSETKRRAKELWDTILNDMGRDAQSGVTYLSAEQIEKAPVCEHAAQIDVVIISMHDLARFLSNVAGWLADWLNADTCLPRALFILHDGEEDRQLLNFLRTLAEFAGVTMFSCSRETDCVWHGGHSERSRHIAEMVAAIA
;
A
#
# COMPACT_ATOMS: atom_id res chain seq x y z
N MET A 1 20.85 29.92 -28.03
CA MET A 1 20.85 28.67 -27.23
C MET A 1 19.57 27.90 -27.56
N LYS A 2 19.67 26.78 -28.27
CA LYS A 2 18.55 25.86 -28.46
C LYS A 2 18.50 24.97 -27.22
N ARG A 3 17.38 24.98 -26.49
CA ARG A 3 17.14 23.99 -25.43
C ARG A 3 16.83 22.68 -26.13
N GLU A 4 17.73 21.72 -26.02
CA GLU A 4 17.45 20.32 -26.34
C GLU A 4 16.40 19.85 -25.33
N THR A 5 15.17 19.72 -25.78
CA THR A 5 14.16 18.90 -25.11
C THR A 5 14.61 17.47 -25.32
N SER A 6 15.34 16.92 -24.35
CA SER A 6 15.57 15.50 -24.24
C SER A 6 14.20 14.82 -24.11
N ASP A 7 13.75 14.22 -25.22
CA ASP A 7 12.64 13.29 -25.24
C ASP A 7 12.93 12.22 -24.20
N ILE A 8 12.14 12.22 -23.13
CA ILE A 8 12.19 11.20 -22.09
C ILE A 8 11.70 9.92 -22.79
N GLU A 9 12.64 9.02 -23.10
CA GLU A 9 12.33 7.64 -23.42
C GLU A 9 11.45 7.10 -22.29
N TRP A 10 10.20 6.79 -22.61
CA TRP A 10 9.29 6.13 -21.70
C TRP A 10 9.89 4.77 -21.36
N SER A 11 10.55 4.71 -20.21
CA SER A 11 11.18 3.49 -19.71
C SER A 11 10.15 2.38 -19.62
N LEU A 12 10.59 1.17 -19.97
CA LEU A 12 9.87 -0.11 -19.98
C LEU A 12 8.71 -0.18 -18.99
N PRO A 13 7.57 -0.83 -19.34
CA PRO A 13 6.43 -0.97 -18.44
C PRO A 13 6.91 -1.58 -17.12
N ARG A 14 6.95 -0.75 -16.08
CA ARG A 14 7.50 -1.13 -14.78
C ARG A 14 6.48 -2.04 -14.10
N GLN A 15 6.96 -3.15 -13.54
CA GLN A 15 6.11 -4.02 -12.75
C GLN A 15 5.85 -3.38 -11.38
N CYS A 16 4.60 -2.96 -11.13
CA CYS A 16 4.18 -2.49 -9.80
C CYS A 16 4.18 -3.68 -8.82
N LYS A 17 4.99 -3.60 -7.76
CA LYS A 17 5.09 -4.68 -6.76
C LYS A 17 4.34 -4.32 -5.49
N ALA A 18 3.40 -5.18 -5.11
CA ALA A 18 2.61 -5.05 -3.90
C ALA A 18 2.87 -6.17 -2.90
N VAL A 19 2.82 -5.84 -1.61
CA VAL A 19 2.73 -6.80 -0.51
C VAL A 19 1.42 -6.58 0.22
N VAL A 20 0.64 -7.66 0.33
CA VAL A 20 -0.59 -7.71 1.09
C VAL A 20 -0.34 -8.48 2.38
N VAL A 21 -0.55 -7.81 3.51
CA VAL A 21 -0.45 -8.42 4.83
C VAL A 21 -1.85 -8.64 5.40
N HIS A 22 -2.10 -9.81 5.96
CA HIS A 22 -3.41 -10.16 6.52
C HIS A 22 -3.32 -10.99 7.81
N ASP A 23 -4.37 -10.96 8.63
CA ASP A 23 -4.50 -11.82 9.81
C ASP A 23 -5.02 -13.22 9.42
N ASP A 24 -6.07 -13.24 8.59
CA ASP A 24 -6.88 -14.43 8.34
C ASP A 24 -7.46 -14.42 6.91
N SER A 25 -8.41 -15.33 6.63
CA SER A 25 -9.04 -15.43 5.31
C SER A 25 -9.95 -14.25 4.99
N GLU A 26 -10.61 -13.66 6.00
CA GLU A 26 -11.55 -12.55 5.80
C GLU A 26 -10.81 -11.26 5.47
N THR A 27 -9.80 -10.93 6.27
CA THR A 27 -8.92 -9.78 6.05
C THR A 27 -8.12 -9.90 4.75
N LYS A 28 -7.66 -11.11 4.38
CA LYS A 28 -7.05 -11.38 3.07
C LYS A 28 -7.99 -11.06 1.92
N ARG A 29 -9.24 -11.52 1.98
CA ARG A 29 -10.25 -11.26 0.94
C ARG A 29 -10.46 -9.75 0.77
N ARG A 30 -10.59 -9.02 1.88
CA ARG A 30 -10.76 -7.56 1.88
C ARG A 30 -9.60 -6.82 1.23
N ALA A 31 -8.36 -7.17 1.60
CA ALA A 31 -7.18 -6.58 0.97
C ALA A 31 -7.07 -6.93 -0.52
N LYS A 32 -7.47 -8.15 -0.91
CA LYS A 32 -7.55 -8.57 -2.32
C LYS A 32 -8.54 -7.72 -3.09
N GLU A 33 -9.73 -7.46 -2.55
CA GLU A 33 -10.74 -6.62 -3.21
C GLU A 33 -10.22 -5.19 -3.47
N LEU A 34 -9.50 -4.61 -2.50
CA LEU A 34 -8.82 -3.33 -2.70
C LEU A 34 -7.74 -3.42 -3.79
N TRP A 35 -6.91 -4.45 -3.75
CA TRP A 35 -5.86 -4.65 -4.76
C TRP A 35 -6.44 -4.84 -6.17
N ASP A 36 -7.49 -5.66 -6.32
CA ASP A 36 -8.18 -5.85 -7.60
C ASP A 36 -8.75 -4.53 -8.13
N THR A 37 -9.26 -3.67 -7.23
CA THR A 37 -9.75 -2.33 -7.59
C THR A 37 -8.60 -1.46 -8.11
N ILE A 38 -7.49 -1.42 -7.38
CA ILE A 38 -6.27 -0.69 -7.78
C ILE A 38 -5.77 -1.18 -9.16
N LEU A 39 -5.73 -2.50 -9.39
CA LEU A 39 -5.31 -3.08 -10.67
C LEU A 39 -6.23 -2.65 -11.82
N ASN A 40 -7.55 -2.69 -11.61
CA ASN A 40 -8.50 -2.27 -12.63
C ASN A 40 -8.32 -0.80 -13.01
N ASP A 41 -8.01 0.04 -12.03
CA ASP A 41 -7.82 1.48 -12.22
C ASP A 41 -6.48 1.81 -12.91
N MET A 42 -5.42 1.03 -12.68
CA MET A 42 -4.14 1.18 -13.42
C MET A 42 -4.23 0.78 -14.90
N GLY A 43 -5.29 0.07 -15.30
CA GLY A 43 -5.53 -0.34 -16.68
C GLY A 43 -4.97 -1.72 -17.05
N ARG A 44 -5.38 -2.22 -18.22
CA ARG A 44 -5.14 -3.62 -18.65
C ARG A 44 -3.69 -3.97 -18.95
N ASP A 45 -2.84 -2.98 -19.16
CA ASP A 45 -1.43 -3.16 -19.52
C ASP A 45 -0.48 -3.06 -18.32
N ALA A 46 -1.00 -2.82 -17.12
CA ALA A 46 -0.20 -2.75 -15.90
C ALA A 46 0.37 -4.14 -15.56
N GLN A 47 1.68 -4.30 -15.74
CA GLN A 47 2.39 -5.45 -15.18
C GLN A 47 2.44 -5.26 -13.66
N SER A 48 1.98 -6.26 -12.92
CA SER A 48 1.97 -6.19 -11.46
C SER A 48 2.38 -7.51 -10.83
N GLY A 49 2.98 -7.44 -9.64
CA GLY A 49 3.30 -8.59 -8.81
C GLY A 49 2.72 -8.37 -7.42
N VAL A 50 2.03 -9.37 -6.87
CA VAL A 50 1.47 -9.29 -5.51
C VAL A 50 1.91 -10.50 -4.69
N THR A 51 2.43 -10.22 -3.49
CA THR A 51 2.77 -11.24 -2.50
C THR A 51 1.82 -11.12 -1.32
N TYR A 52 1.17 -12.23 -0.96
CA TYR A 52 0.30 -12.30 0.23
C TYR A 52 1.05 -12.94 1.38
N LEU A 53 1.13 -12.25 2.51
CA LEU A 53 1.78 -12.70 3.73
C LEU A 53 0.80 -12.61 4.90
N SER A 54 0.69 -13.68 5.67
CA SER A 54 0.04 -13.60 6.99
C SER A 54 0.92 -12.83 7.97
N ALA A 55 0.33 -12.27 9.03
CA ALA A 55 1.08 -11.62 10.11
C ALA A 55 2.20 -12.53 10.68
N GLU A 56 1.91 -13.82 10.89
CA GLU A 56 2.89 -14.80 11.36
C GLU A 56 4.04 -15.04 10.37
N GLN A 57 3.77 -14.95 9.06
CA GLN A 57 4.80 -15.10 8.03
C GLN A 57 5.72 -13.90 7.97
N ILE A 58 5.21 -12.69 8.19
CA ILE A 58 6.05 -11.48 8.27
C ILE A 58 6.96 -11.52 9.48
N GLU A 59 6.45 -11.93 10.64
CA GLU A 59 7.26 -12.06 11.86
C GLU A 59 8.47 -13.00 11.67
N LYS A 60 8.28 -14.05 10.86
CA LYS A 60 9.31 -15.05 10.54
C LYS A 60 10.12 -14.71 9.29
N ALA A 61 9.71 -13.69 8.54
CA ALA A 61 10.42 -13.30 7.32
C ALA A 61 11.73 -12.62 7.72
N PRO A 62 12.87 -12.99 7.09
CA PRO A 62 14.07 -12.19 7.24
C PRO A 62 13.79 -10.75 6.79
N VAL A 63 14.52 -9.80 7.37
CA VAL A 63 14.54 -8.37 6.98
C VAL A 63 14.40 -8.27 5.47
N CYS A 64 13.46 -7.44 5.01
CA CYS A 64 13.05 -7.44 3.61
C CYS A 64 14.20 -6.95 2.72
N GLU A 65 15.04 -7.87 2.26
CA GLU A 65 16.18 -7.61 1.35
C GLU A 65 15.74 -6.88 0.07
N HIS A 66 14.43 -6.91 -0.21
CA HIS A 66 13.80 -6.32 -1.37
C HIS A 66 12.78 -5.22 -0.98
N ALA A 67 12.88 -4.65 0.22
CA ALA A 67 12.00 -3.58 0.71
C ALA A 67 11.88 -2.42 -0.29
N ALA A 68 13.02 -1.98 -0.84
CA ALA A 68 13.08 -0.90 -1.82
C ALA A 68 12.35 -1.21 -3.14
N GLN A 69 12.05 -2.48 -3.41
CA GLN A 69 11.34 -2.90 -4.61
C GLN A 69 9.82 -2.94 -4.43
N ILE A 70 9.30 -2.75 -3.21
CA ILE A 70 7.86 -2.80 -2.92
C ILE A 70 7.29 -1.40 -3.05
N ASP A 71 6.40 -1.21 -4.02
CA ASP A 71 5.74 0.07 -4.31
C ASP A 71 4.50 0.27 -3.41
N VAL A 72 3.76 -0.82 -3.16
CA VAL A 72 2.50 -0.78 -2.42
C VAL A 72 2.51 -1.78 -1.28
N VAL A 73 2.16 -1.33 -0.09
CA VAL A 73 1.88 -2.19 1.06
C VAL A 73 0.42 -2.05 1.45
N ILE A 74 -0.31 -3.17 1.53
CA ILE A 74 -1.70 -3.21 2.01
C ILE A 74 -1.73 -4.06 3.27
N ILE A 75 -2.03 -3.45 4.41
CA ILE A 75 -2.20 -4.13 5.69
C ILE A 75 -3.70 -4.23 5.96
N SER A 76 -4.23 -5.45 6.08
CA SER A 76 -5.62 -5.68 6.50
C SER A 76 -5.66 -6.53 7.76
N MET A 77 -6.12 -5.96 8.87
CA MET A 77 -6.05 -6.61 10.19
C MET A 77 -7.35 -6.41 10.97
N HIS A 78 -7.61 -7.28 11.95
CA HIS A 78 -8.66 -7.02 12.93
C HIS A 78 -8.16 -6.06 14.03
N ASP A 79 -6.94 -6.30 14.51
CA ASP A 79 -6.29 -5.56 15.60
C ASP A 79 -4.95 -5.00 15.10
N LEU A 80 -4.95 -3.70 14.76
CA LEU A 80 -3.76 -3.06 14.20
C LEU A 80 -2.65 -2.93 15.23
N ALA A 81 -2.97 -2.70 16.51
CA ALA A 81 -2.00 -2.55 17.58
C ALA A 81 -1.20 -3.83 17.80
N ARG A 82 -1.89 -4.97 17.89
CA ARG A 82 -1.26 -6.29 18.01
C ARG A 82 -0.42 -6.63 16.78
N PHE A 83 -0.88 -6.28 15.58
CA PHE A 83 -0.10 -6.52 14.37
C PHE A 83 1.22 -5.74 14.40
N LEU A 84 1.14 -4.43 14.67
CA LEU A 84 2.33 -3.56 14.64
C LEU A 84 3.39 -3.97 15.67
N SER A 85 3.01 -4.48 16.85
CA SER A 85 4.01 -4.96 17.81
C SER A 85 4.90 -6.07 17.24
N ASN A 86 4.37 -6.86 16.30
CA ASN A 86 5.05 -8.03 15.74
C ASN A 86 5.80 -7.69 14.45
N VAL A 87 5.37 -6.65 13.72
CA VAL A 87 5.91 -6.33 12.38
C VAL A 87 6.54 -4.95 12.27
N ALA A 88 6.63 -4.19 13.37
CA ALA A 88 7.15 -2.82 13.37
C ALA A 88 8.55 -2.73 12.72
N GLY A 89 9.42 -3.73 12.96
CA GLY A 89 10.74 -3.79 12.33
C GLY A 89 10.65 -3.87 10.81
N TRP A 90 9.87 -4.83 10.29
CA TRP A 90 9.67 -4.99 8.86
C TRP A 90 9.07 -3.74 8.19
N LEU A 91 8.06 -3.13 8.83
CA LEU A 91 7.44 -1.91 8.30
C LEU A 91 8.41 -0.72 8.34
N ALA A 92 9.22 -0.60 9.40
CA ALA A 92 10.24 0.43 9.50
C ALA A 92 11.32 0.26 8.43
N ASP A 93 11.77 -0.96 8.17
CA ASP A 93 12.75 -1.25 7.10
C ASP A 93 12.19 -0.86 5.73
N TRP A 94 10.91 -1.16 5.47
CA TRP A 94 10.24 -0.72 4.25
C TRP A 94 10.14 0.79 4.17
N LEU A 95 9.64 1.48 5.19
CA LEU A 95 9.53 2.95 5.20
C LEU A 95 10.89 3.62 4.98
N ASN A 96 11.96 3.12 5.60
CA ASN A 96 13.31 3.68 5.51
C ASN A 96 14.07 3.28 4.24
N ALA A 97 13.53 2.38 3.41
CA ALA A 97 14.19 1.99 2.18
C ALA A 97 14.35 3.20 1.24
N ASP A 98 15.59 3.45 0.82
CA ASP A 98 15.92 4.54 -0.11
C ASP A 98 15.39 4.19 -1.51
N THR A 99 14.46 5.01 -1.99
CA THR A 99 13.85 4.83 -3.30
C THR A 99 13.51 6.20 -3.89
N CYS A 100 13.77 6.35 -5.19
CA CYS A 100 13.37 7.54 -5.94
C CYS A 100 11.92 7.45 -6.43
N LEU A 101 11.19 6.39 -6.05
CA LEU A 101 9.92 6.03 -6.64
C LEU A 101 8.80 6.21 -5.61
N PRO A 102 7.63 6.68 -6.06
CA PRO A 102 6.53 6.96 -5.16
C PRO A 102 5.97 5.64 -4.60
N ARG A 103 5.54 5.67 -3.34
CA ARG A 103 5.07 4.50 -2.60
C ARG A 103 3.76 4.77 -1.89
N ALA A 104 2.98 3.71 -1.69
CA ALA A 104 1.70 3.79 -1.01
C ALA A 104 1.56 2.75 0.12
N LEU A 105 0.96 3.17 1.23
CA LEU A 105 0.59 2.34 2.37
C LEU A 105 -0.93 2.39 2.58
N PHE A 106 -1.59 1.25 2.49
CA PHE A 106 -3.02 1.10 2.78
C PHE A 106 -3.20 0.34 4.09
N ILE A 107 -4.05 0.85 4.98
CA ILE A 107 -4.38 0.21 6.25
C ILE A 107 -5.90 0.00 6.31
N LEU A 108 -6.31 -1.27 6.34
CA LEU A 108 -7.69 -1.70 6.52
C LEU A 108 -7.79 -2.34 7.91
N HIS A 109 -8.61 -1.78 8.79
CA HIS A 109 -8.72 -2.26 10.17
C HIS A 109 -10.17 -2.29 10.65
N ASP A 110 -10.45 -3.03 11.73
CA ASP A 110 -11.80 -3.13 12.30
C ASP A 110 -11.99 -2.20 13.51
N GLY A 111 -10.94 -1.86 14.26
CA GLY A 111 -11.04 -1.11 15.51
C GLY A 111 -11.05 0.41 15.39
N GLU A 112 -12.04 1.09 15.99
CA GLU A 112 -12.08 2.56 16.17
C GLU A 112 -10.98 3.08 17.13
N GLU A 113 -10.49 2.23 18.04
CA GLU A 113 -9.50 2.62 19.05
C GLU A 113 -8.11 2.89 18.46
N ASP A 114 -7.89 2.55 17.18
CA ASP A 114 -6.61 2.68 16.49
C ASP A 114 -6.28 4.12 16.03
N ARG A 115 -7.11 5.13 16.32
CA ARG A 115 -6.92 6.50 15.78
C ARG A 115 -5.58 7.12 16.13
N GLN A 116 -5.09 6.96 17.35
CA GLN A 116 -3.77 7.47 17.74
C GLN A 116 -2.65 6.77 16.98
N LEU A 117 -2.79 5.45 16.81
CA LEU A 117 -1.83 4.61 16.10
C LEU A 117 -1.77 4.95 14.61
N LEU A 118 -2.92 5.17 13.98
CA LEU A 118 -3.02 5.62 12.59
C LEU A 118 -2.39 7.00 12.38
N ASN A 119 -2.58 7.93 13.31
CA ASN A 119 -1.93 9.25 13.23
C ASN A 119 -0.42 9.15 13.38
N PHE A 120 0.06 8.26 14.24
CA PHE A 120 1.48 7.96 14.38
C PHE A 120 2.04 7.37 13.09
N LEU A 121 1.39 6.34 12.52
CA LEU A 121 1.81 5.74 11.26
C LEU A 121 1.78 6.73 10.10
N ARG A 122 0.78 7.62 10.05
CA ARG A 122 0.70 8.67 9.04
C ARG A 122 1.89 9.61 9.11
N THR A 123 2.27 10.03 10.32
CA THR A 123 3.46 10.86 10.53
C THR A 123 4.73 10.16 10.03
N LEU A 124 4.87 8.86 10.30
CA LEU A 124 6.02 8.08 9.81
C LEU A 124 6.01 7.93 8.28
N ALA A 125 4.85 7.66 7.69
CA ALA A 125 4.69 7.53 6.25
C ALA A 125 5.00 8.86 5.54
N GLU A 126 4.48 9.98 6.04
CA GLU A 126 4.76 11.32 5.52
C GLU A 126 6.26 11.65 5.56
N PHE A 127 6.93 11.34 6.68
CA PHE A 127 8.38 11.53 6.80
C PHE A 127 9.17 10.69 5.80
N ALA A 128 8.70 9.48 5.50
CA ALA A 128 9.29 8.55 4.52
C ALA A 128 8.90 8.85 3.06
N GLY A 129 8.12 9.90 2.80
CA GLY A 129 7.59 10.23 1.46
C GLY A 129 6.60 9.19 0.94
N VAL A 130 5.95 8.43 1.84
CA VAL A 130 4.97 7.38 1.52
C VAL A 130 3.57 7.95 1.67
N THR A 131 2.73 7.78 0.66
CA THR A 131 1.31 8.16 0.74
C THR A 131 0.54 7.13 1.54
N MET A 132 -0.11 7.54 2.63
CA MET A 132 -0.88 6.64 3.49
C MET A 132 -2.40 6.82 3.33
N PHE A 133 -3.10 5.70 3.20
CA PHE A 133 -4.55 5.59 3.20
C PHE A 133 -5.01 4.66 4.33
N SER A 134 -6.09 5.02 5.02
CA SER A 134 -6.65 4.20 6.08
C SER A 134 -8.17 4.11 5.97
N CYS A 135 -8.73 2.92 6.21
CA CYS A 135 -10.15 2.63 6.17
C CYS A 135 -10.53 1.72 7.35
N SER A 136 -11.54 2.12 8.13
CA SER A 136 -12.13 1.24 9.14
C SER A 136 -13.34 0.51 8.56
N ARG A 137 -13.62 -0.72 9.03
CA ARG A 137 -14.83 -1.46 8.64
C ARG A 137 -16.10 -0.79 9.15
N GLU A 138 -16.05 -0.21 10.35
CA GLU A 138 -17.22 0.46 10.97
C GLU A 138 -17.65 1.73 10.24
N THR A 139 -16.74 2.38 9.50
CA THR A 139 -17.10 3.55 8.70
C THR A 139 -17.77 3.22 7.37
N ASP A 140 -18.12 1.94 7.14
CA ASP A 140 -18.84 1.45 5.96
C ASP A 140 -18.34 2.20 4.71
N CYS A 141 -17.04 2.07 4.42
CA CYS A 141 -16.56 2.35 3.08
C CYS A 141 -17.07 1.22 2.21
N VAL A 142 -18.36 1.33 1.91
CA VAL A 142 -19.04 0.56 0.90
C VAL A 142 -18.34 0.92 -0.40
N TRP A 143 -17.32 0.16 -0.76
CA TRP A 143 -16.74 0.13 -2.11
C TRP A 143 -17.75 -0.52 -3.08
N HIS A 144 -19.05 -0.28 -2.93
CA HIS A 144 -19.98 -0.52 -4.01
C HIS A 144 -19.54 0.38 -5.15
N GLY A 145 -19.44 -0.19 -6.35
CA GLY A 145 -18.92 0.43 -7.56
C GLY A 145 -19.69 1.66 -8.08
N GLY A 146 -20.27 2.47 -7.20
CA GLY A 146 -20.48 3.88 -7.45
C GLY A 146 -19.17 4.61 -7.20
N HIS A 147 -18.62 5.22 -8.24
CA HIS A 147 -17.49 6.14 -8.19
C HIS A 147 -17.61 7.16 -7.04
N SER A 148 -17.12 6.81 -5.86
CA SER A 148 -16.84 7.82 -4.84
C SER A 148 -15.63 8.61 -5.33
N GLU A 149 -15.69 9.94 -5.29
CA GLU A 149 -14.55 10.80 -5.67
C GLU A 149 -13.26 10.41 -4.91
N ARG A 150 -13.42 9.80 -3.74
CA ARG A 150 -12.32 9.27 -2.91
C ARG A 150 -11.63 8.07 -3.56
N SER A 151 -12.37 7.14 -4.15
CA SER A 151 -11.83 6.01 -4.90
C SER A 151 -11.11 6.51 -6.16
N ARG A 152 -11.67 7.51 -6.84
CA ARG A 152 -11.03 8.15 -8.00
C ARG A 152 -9.73 8.86 -7.62
N HIS A 153 -9.69 9.54 -6.47
CA HIS A 153 -8.48 10.21 -6.01
C HIS A 153 -7.38 9.21 -5.63
N ILE A 154 -7.74 8.09 -4.97
CA ILE A 154 -6.81 6.99 -4.69
C ILE A 154 -6.29 6.40 -6.00
N ALA A 155 -7.18 6.15 -6.96
CA ALA A 155 -6.84 5.64 -8.29
C ALA A 155 -5.91 6.59 -9.06
N GLU A 156 -6.20 7.89 -9.09
CA GLU A 156 -5.37 8.91 -9.72
C GLU A 156 -3.98 9.00 -9.07
N MET A 157 -3.92 8.87 -7.74
CA MET A 157 -2.65 8.86 -7.02
C MET A 157 -1.84 7.57 -7.27
N VAL A 158 -2.50 6.41 -7.37
CA VAL A 158 -1.83 5.15 -7.70
C VAL A 158 -1.44 5.09 -9.19
N ALA A 159 -2.24 5.66 -10.08
CA ALA A 159 -1.87 5.84 -11.48
C ALA A 159 -0.72 6.85 -11.67
N ALA A 160 -0.52 7.77 -10.72
CA ALA A 160 0.68 8.61 -10.68
C ALA A 160 1.92 7.87 -10.12
N ILE A 161 1.73 6.69 -9.49
CA ILE A 161 2.80 5.81 -9.01
C ILE A 161 3.26 4.83 -10.10
N ALA A 162 2.34 4.37 -10.95
CA ALA A 162 2.57 3.43 -12.05
C ALA A 162 3.15 4.11 -13.30
#